data_AF-A0A1G1F543-F1
#
_entry.id   AF-A0A1G1F543-F1
#
_cell.length_a   1.000
_cell.length_b   1.000
_cell.length_c   1.000
_cell.angle_alpha   90.00
_cell.angle_beta   90.00
_cell.angle_gamma   90.00
#
_symmetry.space_group_name_H-M   'P 1'
#
loop_
_entity.id
_entity.type
_entity.pdbx_description
1 polymer ?
#
loop_
_entity_poly.entity_id
_entity_poly.type
_entity_poly.pdbx_seq_one_letter_code
_entity_poly.pdbx_strand_id
1 'polypeptide(L)' 'MPVFIIGLIIITLITIFSVQNAVPVSISFLVWKFEASLAIVIYLLVLLGMLLGMIIAYWFRFKSSLKKASSKSTEDEAGK' A
#
# COMPACT_ATOMS: atom_id res chain seq x y z
N MET A 1 7.87 30.12 -17.28
CA MET A 1 7.08 31.04 -16.42
C MET A 1 5.81 30.41 -15.85
N PRO A 2 4.89 29.79 -16.61
CA PRO A 2 3.63 29.27 -16.04
C PRO A 2 3.84 28.09 -15.07
N VAL A 3 4.81 27.22 -15.34
CA VAL A 3 5.12 26.06 -14.49
C VAL A 3 5.53 26.46 -13.06
N PHE A 4 6.28 27.56 -12.92
CA PHE A 4 6.68 28.07 -11.59
C PHE A 4 5.47 28.56 -10.79
N ILE A 5 4.56 29.28 -11.45
CA ILE A 5 3.35 29.80 -10.81
C ILE A 5 2.44 28.64 -10.38
N ILE A 6 2.24 27.65 -11.26
CA ILE A 6 1.48 26.44 -10.95
C ILE A 6 2.13 25.67 -9.80
N GLY A 7 3.46 25.53 -9.80
CA GLY A 7 4.21 24.88 -8.72
C GLY A 7 4.02 25.58 -7.38
N LEU A 8 4.08 26.92 -7.34
CA LEU A 8 3.83 27.69 -6.12
C LEU A 8 2.41 27.52 -5.59
N ILE A 9 1.42 27.49 -6.48
CA ILE A 9 0.01 27.23 -6.13
C ILE A 9 -0.12 25.83 -5.51
N ILE A 10 0.45 24.80 -6.15
CA ILE A 10 0.41 23.43 -5.64
C ILE A 10 1.08 23.32 -4.26
N ILE A 11 2.27 23.88 -4.08
CA ILE A 11 2.99 23.85 -2.80
C ILE A 11 2.18 24.55 -1.70
N THR A 12 1.57 25.68 -2.01
CA THR A 12 0.71 26.42 -1.07
C THR A 12 -0.49 25.59 -0.65
N LEU A 13 -1.17 24.94 -1.60
CA LEU A 13 -2.32 24.08 -1.32
C LEU A 13 -1.94 22.88 -0.44
N ILE A 14 -0.81 22.21 -0.74
CA ILE A 14 -0.30 21.09 0.07
C ILE A 14 0.02 21.56 1.49
N THR A 15 0.63 22.73 1.63
CA THR A 15 0.98 23.30 2.94
C THR A 15 -0.26 23.61 3.77
N ILE A 16 -1.25 24.28 3.17
CA ILE A 16 -2.53 24.59 3.83
C ILE A 16 -3.25 23.30 4.23
N PHE A 17 -3.31 22.32 3.33
CA PHE A 17 -3.90 21.02 3.60
C PHE A 17 -3.21 20.33 4.78
N SER A 18 -1.87 20.35 4.82
CA SER A 18 -1.10 19.75 5.91
C SER A 18 -1.40 20.43 7.25
N VAL A 19 -1.40 21.77 7.30
CA VAL A 19 -1.68 22.54 8.52
C VAL A 19 -3.12 22.36 9.00
N GLN A 20 -4.10 22.35 8.11
CA GLN A 20 -5.51 22.13 8.47
C GLN A 20 -5.76 20.70 8.95
N ASN A 21 -5.03 19.73 8.41
CA ASN A 21 -5.08 18.34 8.85
C ASN A 21 -4.10 18.05 10.00
N ALA A 22 -3.38 19.06 10.52
CA ALA A 22 -2.39 18.89 11.58
C ALA A 22 -3.02 18.73 12.98
N VAL A 23 -4.35 18.58 13.08
CA VAL A 23 -4.98 18.17 14.35
C VAL A 23 -4.33 16.86 14.77
N PRO A 24 -3.52 16.87 15.85
CA PRO A 24 -2.71 15.72 16.21
C PRO A 24 -3.65 14.64 16.75
N VAL A 25 -3.56 13.45 16.16
CA VAL A 25 -4.22 12.25 16.67
C VAL A 25 -3.16 11.41 17.37
N SER A 26 -3.34 11.19 18.67
CA SER A 26 -2.48 10.33 19.45
C SER A 26 -2.73 8.87 19.08
N ILE A 27 -1.72 8.19 18.56
CA ILE A 27 -1.76 6.76 18.28
C ILE A 27 -0.98 6.06 19.38
N SER A 28 -1.65 5.15 20.09
CA SER A 28 -1.02 4.24 21.04
C SER A 28 -1.04 2.83 20.46
N PHE A 29 0.13 2.26 20.19
CA PHE A 29 0.29 0.90 19.66
C PHE A 29 1.26 0.10 20.52
N LEU A 30 0.74 -0.87 21.27
CA LEU A 30 1.47 -1.63 22.31
C LEU A 30 2.23 -0.68 23.27
N VAL A 31 3.54 -0.52 23.08
CA VAL A 31 4.43 0.30 23.92
C VAL A 31 4.74 1.66 23.25
N TRP A 32 4.45 1.81 21.96
CA TRP A 32 4.69 3.03 21.22
C TRP A 32 3.54 4.01 21.32
N LYS A 33 3.87 5.27 21.56
CA LYS A 33 2.94 6.40 21.49
C LYS A 33 3.54 7.47 20.62
N PHE A 34 2.79 7.93 19.62
CA PHE A 34 3.21 9.04 18.77
C PHE A 34 2.00 9.87 18.37
N GLU A 35 2.26 11.12 18.02
CA GLU A 35 1.26 12.06 17.53
C GLU A 35 1.51 12.31 16.05
N ALA A 36 0.45 12.17 15.26
CA ALA A 36 0.51 12.37 13.83
C ALA A 36 -0.80 12.98 13.33
N SER A 37 -0.76 13.66 12.19
CA SER A 37 -1.99 14.14 11.55
C SER A 37 -2.87 12.97 11.11
N LEU A 38 -4.19 13.12 11.20
CA LEU A 38 -5.11 12.08 10.74
C LEU A 38 -4.85 11.69 9.26
N ALA A 39 -4.50 12.67 8.43
CA ALA A 39 -4.16 12.44 7.02
C ALA A 39 -2.97 11.48 6.84
N ILE A 40 -1.84 11.72 7.54
CA ILE A 40 -0.65 10.87 7.36
C ILE A 40 -0.92 9.43 7.81
N VAL A 41 -1.75 9.26 8.85
CA VAL A 41 -2.15 7.96 9.38
C VAL A 41 -2.93 7.17 8.34
N ILE A 42 -3.93 7.79 7.70
CA ILE A 42 -4.73 7.15 6.65
C ILE A 42 -3.85 6.76 5.47
N TYR A 43 -2.98 7.65 5.01
CA TYR A 43 -2.06 7.35 3.90
C TYR A 43 -1.17 6.15 4.21
N LEU A 44 -0.57 6.10 5.40
CA LEU A 44 0.27 4.98 5.82
C LEU A 44 -0.52 3.66 5.88
N LEU A 45 -1.73 3.68 6.43
CA LEU A 45 -2.58 2.48 6.51
C LEU A 45 -2.96 1.96 5.12
N VAL A 46 -3.30 2.85 4.18
CA VAL A 46 -3.61 2.47 2.80
C VAL A 46 -2.38 1.85 2.12
N LEU A 47 -1.20 2.46 2.27
CA LEU A 47 0.04 1.92 1.70
C LEU A 47 0.41 0.55 2.29
N LEU A 48 0.29 0.39 3.61
CA LEU A 48 0.51 -0.89 4.27
C LEU A 48 -0.49 -1.95 3.80
N GLY A 49 -1.78 -1.61 3.70
CA GLY A 49 -2.80 -2.51 3.18
C GLY A 49 -2.52 -2.94 1.74
N MET A 50 -2.11 -2.00 0.87
CA MET A 50 -1.73 -2.29 -0.50
C MET A 50 -0.52 -3.24 -0.57
N LEU A 51 0.52 -2.99 0.24
CA LEU A 51 1.71 -3.84 0.32
C LEU A 51 1.38 -5.25 0.80
N LEU A 52 0.59 -5.36 1.88
CA LEU A 52 0.10 -6.65 2.38
C LEU A 52 -0.71 -7.40 1.31
N GLY A 53 -1.63 -6.69 0.63
CA GLY A 53 -2.41 -7.26 -0.47
C GLY A 53 -1.54 -7.80 -1.60
N MET A 54 -0.49 -7.07 -1.99
CA MET A 54 0.48 -7.52 -2.99
C MET A 54 1.22 -8.79 -2.56
N ILE A 55 1.69 -8.84 -1.31
CA ILE A 55 2.40 -10.01 -0.76
C ILE A 55 1.48 -11.24 -0.77
N ILE A 56 0.23 -11.08 -0.32
CA ILE A 56 -0.77 -12.15 -0.28
C ILE A 56 -1.09 -12.64 -1.70
N ALA A 57 -1.31 -11.72 -2.64
CA ALA A 57 -1.59 -12.07 -4.04
C ALA A 57 -0.42 -12.82 -4.69
N TYR A 58 0.82 -12.40 -4.41
CA TYR A 58 2.02 -13.07 -4.89
C TYR A 58 2.13 -14.50 -4.33
N TRP A 59 1.88 -14.68 -3.03
CA TRP A 59 1.90 -15.99 -2.37
C TRP A 59 0.88 -16.97 -2.98
N PHE A 60 -0.36 -16.51 -3.22
CA PHE A 60 -1.40 -17.34 -3.82
C PHE A 60 -1.07 -17.74 -5.27
N ARG A 61 -0.52 -16.82 -6.07
CA ARG A 61 -0.08 -17.13 -7.45
C ARG A 61 1.08 -18.12 -7.48
N PHE A 62 2.02 -18.01 -6.54
CA PHE A 62 3.13 -18.96 -6.44
C PHE A 62 2.62 -20.38 -6.13
N LYS A 63 1.68 -20.53 -5.19
CA LYS A 63 1.09 -21.83 -4.86
C LYS A 63 0.28 -22.45 -6.01
N SER A 64 -0.39 -21.64 -6.84
CA SER A 64 -1.17 -22.15 -7.97
C SER A 64 -0.30 -22.66 -9.13
N SER A 65 0.91 -22.11 -9.30
CA SER A 65 1.86 -22.57 -10.32
C SER A 65 2.39 -23.97 -10.01
N LEU A 66 2.72 -24.25 -8.74
CA LEU A 66 3.19 -25.56 -8.29
C LEU A 66 2.12 -26.66 -8.46
N LYS A 67 0.84 -26.35 -8.20
CA LYS A 67 -0.25 -27.32 -8.40
C LYS A 67 -0.49 -27.66 -9.88
N LYS A 68 -0.24 -26.71 -10.79
CA LYS A 68 -0.43 -26.90 -12.23
C LYS A 68 0.68 -27.75 -12.87
N ALA A 69 1.89 -27.74 -12.30
CA ALA A 69 3.00 -28.59 -12.74
C ALA A 69 2.79 -30.07 -12.40
N SER A 70 2.18 -30.39 -11.25
CA SER A 70 1.94 -31.79 -10.82
C SER A 70 0.76 -32.48 -11.51
N SER A 71 -0.19 -31.72 -12.06
CA SER A 71 -1.36 -32.28 -12.78
C SER A 71 -1.02 -32.68 -14.22
N LYS A 72 -0.10 -31.95 -14.87
CA LYS A 72 0.24 -32.19 -16.27
C LYS A 72 1.06 -33.47 -16.48
N SER A 73 1.92 -33.80 -15.53
CA SER A 73 2.73 -35.03 -15.56
C SER A 73 1.94 -36.33 -15.38
N THR A 74 0.72 -36.29 -14.82
CA THR A 74 -0.13 -37.49 -14.66
C THR A 74 -0.99 -37.76 -15.90
N GLU A 75 -1.41 -36.72 -16.62
CA GLU A 75 -2.15 -36.86 -17.90
C GLU A 75 -1.24 -37.34 -19.05
N ASP A 76 0.03 -36.94 -19.07
CA ASP A 76 0.99 -37.35 -20.09
C ASP A 76 1.46 -38.82 -19.95
N GLU A 77 1.37 -39.42 -18.76
CA GLU A 77 1.69 -40.85 -18.53
C GLU A 77 0.49 -41.79 -18.71
N ALA A 78 -0.74 -41.33 -18.45
CA ALA A 78 -1.95 -42.15 -18.64
C ALA A 78 -2.42 -42.25 -20.11
N GLY A 79 -1.86 -41.42 -21.00
CA GLY A 79 -2.14 -41.41 -22.44
C GLY A 79 -1.13 -42.16 -23.32
N LYS A 80 -0.12 -42.80 -22.74
CA LYS A 80 0.82 -43.71 -23.41
C LYS A 80 0.45 -45.16 -23.15
#